data_AF-A0A9E5UTJ7-F1
#
_entry.id   AF-A0A9E5UTJ7-F1
#
_cell.length_a   1.000
_cell.length_b   1.000
_cell.length_c   1.000
_cell.angle_alpha   90.00
_cell.angle_beta   90.00
_cell.angle_gamma   90.00
#
_symmetry.space_group_name_H-M   'P 1'
#
loop_
_entity.id
_entity.type
_entity.pdbx_description
1 polymer ?
#
loop_
_entity_poly.entity_id
_entity_poly.type
_entity_poly.pdbx_seq_one_letter_code
_entity_poly.pdbx_strand_id
1 'polypeptide(L)'
;MATNYDAIVVGGGHNGLVSALYLARDGWNVLVLERNAELGGAIRSGEATLPGFVHDLYSMNQNLFLASPVYQDLKDELSEEGLRFVRSEKTLLQRVS
;
A
#
# COMPACT_ATOMS: atom_id res chain seq x y z
N MET A 1 14.48 16.87 -24.31
CA MET A 1 13.03 16.88 -24.57
C MET A 1 12.33 16.79 -23.22
N ALA A 2 11.43 17.71 -22.91
CA ALA A 2 10.63 17.59 -21.68
C ALA A 2 9.60 16.48 -21.88
N THR A 3 9.53 15.54 -20.96
CA THR A 3 8.43 14.56 -20.90
C THR A 3 7.17 15.29 -20.42
N ASN A 4 6.14 15.34 -21.25
CA ASN A 4 4.83 15.84 -20.84
C ASN A 4 4.10 14.73 -20.07
N TYR A 5 3.65 15.06 -18.85
CA TYR A 5 2.78 14.20 -18.05
C TYR A 5 1.39 14.82 -17.99
N ASP A 6 0.36 13.99 -18.07
CA ASP A 6 -1.04 14.43 -17.94
C ASP A 6 -1.42 14.63 -16.46
N ALA A 7 -0.78 13.89 -15.55
CA ALA A 7 -0.92 14.05 -14.12
C ALA A 7 0.40 13.81 -13.37
N ILE A 8 0.58 14.53 -12.26
CA ILE A 8 1.67 14.31 -11.30
C ILE A 8 1.05 14.00 -9.95
N VAL A 9 1.35 12.81 -9.42
CA VAL A 9 0.96 12.38 -8.06
C VAL A 9 2.16 12.58 -7.14
N VAL A 10 1.98 13.38 -6.09
CA VAL A 10 3.02 13.63 -5.08
C VAL A 10 2.72 12.78 -3.84
N GLY A 11 3.59 11.81 -3.59
CA GLY A 11 3.48 10.81 -2.53
C GLY A 11 3.22 9.41 -3.10
N GLY A 12 4.14 8.48 -2.81
CA GLY A 12 4.10 7.08 -3.21
C GLY A 12 3.45 6.16 -2.18
N GLY A 13 2.53 6.67 -1.38
CA GLY A 13 1.69 5.85 -0.48
C GLY A 13 0.59 5.12 -1.23
N HIS A 14 -0.06 4.14 -0.59
CA HIS A 14 -1.13 3.34 -1.22
C HIS A 14 -2.21 4.19 -1.92
N ASN A 15 -2.65 5.29 -1.31
CA ASN A 15 -3.62 6.19 -1.94
C ASN A 15 -3.09 6.81 -3.24
N GLY A 16 -1.86 7.32 -3.23
CA GLY A 16 -1.23 7.92 -4.41
C GLY A 16 -1.01 6.89 -5.52
N LEU A 17 -0.58 5.67 -5.15
CA LEU A 17 -0.39 4.59 -6.10
C LEU A 17 -1.71 4.10 -6.70
N VAL A 18 -2.78 3.98 -5.91
CA VAL A 18 -4.12 3.65 -6.39
C VAL A 18 -4.63 4.72 -7.35
N SER A 19 -4.49 6.01 -6.99
CA SER A 19 -4.89 7.11 -7.89
C SER A 19 -4.11 7.08 -9.20
N ALA A 20 -2.79 6.88 -9.13
CA ALA A 20 -1.93 6.79 -10.32
C ALA A 20 -2.30 5.59 -11.21
N LEU A 21 -2.63 4.44 -10.59
CA LEU A 21 -3.06 3.24 -11.31
C LEU A 21 -4.33 3.49 -12.12
N TYR A 22 -5.38 4.05 -11.51
CA TYR A 22 -6.63 4.32 -12.23
C TYR A 22 -6.44 5.35 -13.35
N LEU A 23 -5.68 6.43 -13.12
CA LEU A 23 -5.36 7.39 -14.17
C LEU A 23 -4.57 6.74 -15.33
N ALA A 24 -3.59 5.89 -15.01
CA ALA A 24 -2.82 5.18 -16.03
C ALA A 24 -3.68 4.19 -16.82
N ARG A 25 -4.64 3.50 -16.17
CA ARG A 25 -5.61 2.62 -16.84
C ARG A 25 -6.52 3.39 -17.81
N ASP A 26 -6.83 4.64 -17.50
CA ASP A 26 -7.56 5.54 -18.40
C ASP A 26 -6.66 6.16 -19.50
N GLY A 27 -5.41 5.70 -19.62
CA GLY A 27 -4.48 6.06 -20.68
C GLY A 27 -3.64 7.31 -20.43
N TRP A 28 -3.66 7.86 -19.21
CA TRP A 28 -2.87 9.05 -18.86
C TRP A 28 -1.40 8.70 -18.66
N ASN A 29 -0.50 9.60 -19.08
CA ASN A 29 0.91 9.54 -18.71
C ASN A 29 1.11 10.15 -17.32
N VAL A 30 1.26 9.32 -16.30
CA VAL A 30 1.30 9.74 -14.89
C VAL A 30 2.72 9.67 -14.32
N LEU A 31 3.16 10.75 -13.67
CA LEU A 31 4.39 10.77 -12.86
C LEU A 31 4.06 10.64 -11.39
N VAL A 32 4.67 9.67 -10.69
CA VAL A 32 4.61 9.57 -9.22
C VAL A 32 5.92 10.03 -8.62
N LEU A 33 5.87 10.97 -7.68
CA LEU A 33 7.03 11.48 -6.96
C LEU A 33 6.96 11.07 -5.49
N GLU A 34 7.94 10.31 -5.02
CA GLU A 34 8.09 9.92 -3.62
C GLU A 34 9.43 10.44 -3.08
N ARG A 35 9.43 10.95 -1.85
CA ARG A 35 10.65 11.47 -1.19
C ARG A 35 11.48 10.33 -0.62
N ASN A 36 10.84 9.28 -0.13
CA ASN A 36 11.48 8.14 0.49
C ASN A 36 12.11 7.22 -0.57
N ALA A 37 13.10 6.42 -0.16
CA ALA A 37 13.76 5.46 -1.05
C ALA A 37 12.82 4.35 -1.56
N GLU A 38 11.70 4.12 -0.87
CA GLU A 38 10.75 3.06 -1.17
C GLU A 38 9.32 3.61 -1.25
N LEU A 39 8.50 3.00 -2.09
CA LEU A 39 7.06 3.24 -2.17
C LEU A 39 6.31 2.52 -1.02
N GLY A 40 5.05 2.85 -0.79
CA GLY A 40 4.15 2.20 0.18
C GLY A 40 3.62 3.12 1.28
N GLY A 41 4.28 4.27 1.52
CA GLY A 41 3.85 5.24 2.55
C GLY A 41 3.83 4.61 3.95
N ALA A 42 2.65 4.56 4.59
CA ALA A 42 2.48 3.93 5.90
C ALA A 42 2.34 2.40 5.85
N ILE A 43 2.38 1.78 4.67
CA ILE A 43 2.52 0.34 4.53
C ILE A 43 4.03 0.05 4.55
N ARG A 44 4.57 -0.14 5.75
CA ARG A 44 5.99 -0.37 5.97
C ARG A 44 6.21 -1.40 7.04
N SER A 45 7.19 -2.25 6.77
CA SER A 45 7.63 -3.26 7.71
C SER A 45 9.14 -3.13 7.93
N GLY A 46 9.60 -3.40 9.13
CA GLY A 46 11.02 -3.34 9.46
C GLY A 46 11.33 -3.90 10.83
N GLU A 47 12.62 -4.15 11.09
CA GLU A 47 13.05 -4.57 12.41
C GLU A 47 13.02 -3.39 13.39
N ALA A 48 12.30 -3.55 14.50
CA ALA A 48 12.11 -2.49 15.49
C ALA A 48 12.53 -2.89 16.90
N THR A 49 12.67 -4.20 17.18
CA THR A 49 12.93 -4.70 18.54
C THR A 49 14.18 -5.57 18.62
N LEU A 50 14.13 -6.75 18.01
CA LEU A 50 15.20 -7.75 18.04
C LEU A 50 15.63 -8.10 16.61
N PRO A 51 16.90 -8.46 16.38
CA PRO A 51 17.35 -8.92 15.08
C PRO A 51 16.52 -10.09 14.56
N GLY A 52 16.10 -10.02 13.30
CA GLY A 52 15.24 -11.01 12.65
C GLY A 52 13.73 -10.85 12.91
N PHE A 53 13.30 -9.88 13.71
CA PHE A 53 11.87 -9.63 13.99
C PHE A 53 11.34 -8.43 13.22
N VAL A 54 10.57 -8.70 12.17
CA VAL A 54 9.93 -7.67 11.35
C VAL A 54 8.57 -7.29 11.92
N HIS A 55 8.37 -5.99 12.11
CA HIS A 55 7.12 -5.40 12.63
C HIS A 55 6.44 -4.59 11.54
N ASP A 56 5.11 -4.47 11.65
CA ASP A 56 4.41 -3.35 11.02
C ASP A 56 4.78 -2.06 11.77
N LEU A 57 5.25 -1.05 11.05
CA LEU A 57 5.76 0.18 11.66
C LEU A 57 4.70 1.27 11.80
N TYR A 58 3.66 1.26 10.96
CA TYR A 58 2.71 2.39 10.86
C TYR A 58 1.27 2.00 10.47
N SER A 59 1.01 0.81 9.93
CA SER A 59 -0.26 0.45 9.29
C SER A 59 -1.30 -0.02 10.31
N MET A 60 -2.08 0.93 10.83
CA MET A 60 -3.08 0.61 11.86
C MET A 60 -4.41 0.03 11.32
N ASN A 61 -4.66 0.00 10.00
CA ASN A 61 -6.00 -0.28 9.47
C ASN A 61 -6.05 -1.02 8.11
N GLN A 62 -5.18 -2.03 7.90
CA GLN A 62 -5.17 -2.86 6.68
C GLN A 62 -6.54 -3.50 6.37
N ASN A 63 -7.34 -3.77 7.40
CA ASN A 63 -8.71 -4.28 7.28
C ASN A 63 -9.65 -3.33 6.53
N LEU A 64 -9.45 -2.02 6.62
CA LEU A 64 -10.29 -1.05 5.88
C LEU A 64 -9.99 -1.09 4.38
N PHE A 65 -8.73 -1.31 4.00
CA PHE A 65 -8.37 -1.52 2.60
C PHE A 65 -9.04 -2.79 2.04
N LEU A 66 -8.99 -3.90 2.78
CA LEU A 66 -9.66 -5.16 2.39
C LEU A 66 -11.17 -5.01 2.16
N ALA A 67 -11.82 -4.13 2.93
CA ALA A 67 -13.25 -3.84 2.79
C ALA A 67 -13.56 -2.80 1.70
N SER A 68 -12.56 -2.19 1.09
CA SER A 68 -12.75 -1.09 0.13
C SER A 68 -13.16 -1.59 -1.26
N PRO A 69 -13.90 -0.78 -2.04
CA PRO A 69 -14.18 -1.09 -3.45
C PRO A 69 -12.91 -1.26 -4.28
N VAL A 70 -11.88 -0.46 -4.02
CA VAL A 70 -10.58 -0.54 -4.72
C VAL A 70 -9.96 -1.93 -4.57
N TYR A 71 -9.99 -2.51 -3.37
CA TYR A 71 -9.47 -3.87 -3.20
C TYR A 71 -10.32 -4.88 -3.96
N GLN A 72 -11.64 -4.74 -3.98
CA GLN A 72 -12.50 -5.64 -4.75
C GLN A 72 -12.22 -5.59 -6.25
N ASP A 73 -11.93 -4.40 -6.78
CA ASP A 73 -11.59 -4.19 -8.19
C ASP A 73 -10.22 -4.78 -8.54
N LEU A 74 -9.26 -4.77 -7.60
CA LEU A 74 -7.86 -5.12 -7.85
C LEU A 74 -7.43 -6.47 -7.28
N LYS A 75 -8.28 -7.17 -6.51
CA LYS A 75 -7.89 -8.35 -5.72
C LYS A 75 -7.22 -9.45 -6.53
N ASP A 76 -7.69 -9.70 -7.75
CA ASP A 76 -7.23 -10.82 -8.57
C ASP A 76 -5.82 -10.50 -9.10
N GLU A 77 -5.63 -9.30 -9.67
CA GLU A 77 -4.32 -8.81 -10.11
C GLU A 77 -3.32 -8.70 -8.95
N LEU A 78 -3.74 -8.17 -7.80
CA LEU A 78 -2.88 -8.08 -6.63
C LEU A 78 -2.48 -9.48 -6.14
N SER A 79 -3.38 -10.46 -6.21
CA SER A 79 -3.07 -11.85 -5.86
C SER A 79 -2.09 -12.49 -6.84
N GLU A 80 -2.22 -12.19 -8.14
CA GLU A 80 -1.29 -12.64 -9.19
C GLU A 80 0.12 -12.06 -8.97
N GLU A 81 0.20 -10.79 -8.56
CA GLU A 81 1.44 -10.12 -8.15
C GLU A 81 1.94 -10.54 -6.74
N GLY A 82 1.25 -11.48 -6.10
CA GLY A 82 1.71 -12.16 -4.89
C GLY A 82 1.23 -11.55 -3.57
N LEU A 83 0.30 -10.58 -3.58
CA LEU A 83 -0.31 -10.08 -2.35
C LEU A 83 -1.09 -11.20 -1.65
N ARG A 84 -0.78 -11.43 -0.37
CA ARG A 84 -1.46 -12.40 0.48
C ARG A 84 -1.78 -11.80 1.83
N PHE A 85 -3.03 -11.89 2.23
CA PHE A 85 -3.44 -11.53 3.58
C PHE A 85 -3.40 -12.75 4.48
N VAL A 86 -2.59 -12.67 5.54
CA VAL A 86 -2.47 -13.72 6.54
C VAL A 86 -3.27 -13.31 7.76
N ARG A 87 -4.12 -14.23 8.23
CA ARG A 87 -4.89 -14.05 9.45
C ARG A 87 -4.26 -14.89 10.56
N SER A 88 -4.07 -14.29 11.73
CA SER A 88 -3.70 -15.06 12.92
C SER A 88 -4.85 -16.00 13.28
N GLU A 89 -4.52 -17.28 13.49
CA GLU A 89 -5.46 -18.26 14.05
C GLU A 89 -5.77 -17.99 15.53
N LYS A 90 -4.91 -17.21 16.20
CA LYS A 90 -5.06 -16.83 17.61
C LYS A 90 -5.55 -15.40 17.71
N THR A 91 -6.70 -15.21 18.34
CA THR A 91 -7.19 -13.89 18.75
C THR A 91 -6.34 -13.36 19.90
N LEU A 92 -5.67 -12.23 19.69
CA LEU A 92 -5.05 -11.49 20.78
C LEU A 92 -6.12 -10.62 21.43
N LEU A 93 -6.52 -10.98 22.65
CA LEU A 93 -7.35 -10.12 23.49
C LEU A 93 -6.42 -9.23 24.31
N GLN A 94 -6.38 -7.94 24.01
CA GLN A 94 -5.73 -6.98 24.88
C GLN A 94 -6.73 -6.66 26.01
N ARG A 95 -6.42 -7.09 27.23
CA ARG A 95 -7.21 -6.74 28.41
C ARG A 95 -7.04 -5.25 28.66
N VAL A 96 -8.06 -4.47 28.34
CA VAL A 96 -8.13 -3.05 28.72
C VAL A 96 -8.42 -3.02 30.22
N SER A 97 -7.46 -2.54 31.00
CA SER A 97 -7.62 -2.28 32.44
C SER A 97 -8.39 -1.01 32.70
#